data_AF-A0A356WZM2-F1
#
_entry.id   AF-A0A356WZM2-F1
#
_cell.length_a   1.000
_cell.length_b   1.000
_cell.length_c   1.000
_cell.angle_alpha   90.00
_cell.angle_beta   90.00
_cell.angle_gamma   90.00
#
_symmetry.space_group_name_H-M   'P 1'
#
loop_
_entity.id
_entity.type
_entity.pdbx_description
1 polymer ?
#
loop_
_entity_poly.entity_id
_entity_poly.type
_entity_poly.pdbx_seq_one_letter_code
_entity_poly.pdbx_strand_id
1 'polypeptide(L)'
;MRFYLLLLTVSFFLASCEPTRRAAPFIPPGHELGETWEKASEYGYEDDVYVIPSYITYPLKGNRNFRNAIHEMYRTDVCKSQPRSATVQYVVGENGWILNVHKITALNDACLSEIEKRMKEFEFFPAEHNGEPVKMLMAYTFTKDRI
;
A
#
# COMPACT_ATOMS: atom_id res chain seq x y z
N MET A 1 -16.23 5.39 48.02
CA MET A 1 -16.12 4.09 47.30
C MET A 1 -16.74 4.08 45.90
N ARG A 2 -17.85 4.80 45.61
CA ARG A 2 -18.50 4.78 44.29
C ARG A 2 -17.77 5.50 43.14
N PHE A 3 -16.89 6.47 43.44
CA PHE A 3 -16.15 7.24 42.42
C PHE A 3 -14.94 6.50 41.81
N TYR A 4 -14.26 5.64 42.58
CA TYR A 4 -13.09 4.90 42.09
C TYR A 4 -13.45 3.80 41.08
N LEU A 5 -14.66 3.23 41.18
CA LEU A 5 -15.17 2.24 40.24
C LEU A 5 -15.48 2.81 38.86
N LEU A 6 -15.85 4.10 38.76
CA LEU A 6 -16.14 4.77 37.50
C LEU A 6 -14.87 5.16 36.72
N LEU A 7 -13.79 5.51 37.42
CA LEU A 7 -12.50 5.77 36.79
C LEU A 7 -11.88 4.51 36.18
N LEU A 8 -12.06 3.37 36.83
CA LEU A 8 -11.55 2.08 36.35
C LEU A 8 -12.24 1.63 35.06
N THR A 9 -13.54 1.86 34.89
CA THR A 9 -14.25 1.48 33.66
C THR A 9 -13.87 2.38 32.49
N VAL A 10 -13.66 3.69 32.70
CA VAL A 10 -13.21 4.60 31.63
C VAL A 10 -11.80 4.24 31.15
N SER A 11 -10.90 3.85 32.04
CA SER A 11 -9.55 3.40 31.65
C SER A 11 -9.55 2.13 30.79
N PHE A 12 -10.49 1.21 31.01
CA PHE A 12 -10.61 -0.01 30.19
C PHE A 12 -11.11 0.28 28.76
N PHE A 13 -11.96 1.29 28.57
CA PHE A 13 -12.42 1.67 27.22
C PHE A 13 -11.34 2.39 26.40
N LEU A 14 -10.39 3.07 27.04
CA LEU A 14 -9.28 3.74 26.35
C LEU A 14 -8.14 2.80 25.92
N ALA A 15 -7.97 1.65 26.60
CA ALA A 15 -6.97 0.65 26.21
C ALA A 15 -7.45 -0.33 25.11
N SER A 16 -8.74 -0.29 24.74
CA SER A 16 -9.37 -1.29 23.88
C SER A 16 -9.46 -0.90 22.40
N CYS A 17 -8.91 0.26 22.01
CA CYS A 17 -8.90 0.73 20.63
C CYS A 17 -7.47 0.87 20.09
N GLU A 18 -6.57 -0.05 20.42
CA GLU A 18 -5.38 -0.21 19.58
C GLU A 18 -5.82 -0.98 18.33
N PRO A 19 -5.75 -0.39 17.12
CA PRO A 19 -6.20 -1.07 15.92
C PRO A 19 -5.48 -2.41 15.82
N THR A 20 -6.28 -3.47 15.68
CA THR A 20 -5.88 -4.87 15.54
C THR A 20 -4.55 -5.00 14.80
N ARG A 21 -3.50 -5.39 15.55
CA ARG A 21 -2.14 -5.80 15.14
C ARG A 21 -1.81 -5.54 13.67
N ARG A 22 -1.02 -4.50 13.42
CA ARG A 22 -0.36 -4.21 12.13
C ARG A 22 0.25 -5.51 11.56
N ALA A 23 0.00 -5.78 10.29
CA ALA A 23 0.46 -7.01 9.66
C ALA A 23 1.96 -6.94 9.42
N ALA A 24 2.72 -7.92 9.95
CA ALA A 24 4.11 -8.10 9.57
C ALA A 24 4.19 -8.64 8.13
N PRO A 25 5.19 -8.25 7.32
CA PRO A 25 5.36 -8.82 6.00
C PRO A 25 5.69 -10.31 6.07
N PHE A 26 5.32 -11.03 5.01
CA PHE A 26 5.98 -12.29 4.71
C PHE A 26 7.40 -11.98 4.21
N ILE A 27 8.40 -12.63 4.79
CA ILE A 27 9.80 -12.47 4.39
C ILE A 27 10.16 -13.60 3.41
N PRO A 28 10.37 -13.30 2.11
CA PRO A 28 10.81 -14.31 1.16
C PRO A 28 12.22 -14.84 1.48
N PRO A 29 12.56 -16.07 1.07
CA PRO A 29 13.90 -16.63 1.30
C PRO A 29 15.00 -15.75 0.70
N GLY A 30 16.07 -15.51 1.46
CA GLY A 30 17.20 -14.70 1.02
C GLY A 30 17.04 -13.19 1.22
N HIS A 31 15.95 -12.75 1.86
CA HIS A 31 15.68 -11.36 2.16
C HIS A 31 15.59 -11.09 3.67
N GLU A 32 15.78 -9.85 4.09
CA GLU A 32 15.85 -9.45 5.51
C GLU A 32 14.86 -8.34 5.86
N LEU A 33 14.42 -8.28 7.12
CA LEU A 33 13.67 -7.14 7.64
C LEU A 33 14.53 -5.87 7.54
N GLY A 34 13.93 -4.78 7.08
CA GLY A 34 14.60 -3.50 6.83
C GLY A 34 15.18 -3.37 5.42
N GLU A 35 15.02 -4.37 4.55
CA GLU A 35 15.49 -4.27 3.16
C GLU A 35 14.81 -3.12 2.40
N THR A 36 15.63 -2.31 1.73
CA THR A 36 15.22 -1.13 0.95
C THR A 36 15.37 -1.37 -0.55
N TRP A 37 14.63 -0.58 -1.32
CA TRP A 37 14.63 -0.64 -2.77
C TRP A 37 15.83 0.12 -3.32
N GLU A 38 16.88 -0.61 -3.71
CA GLU A 38 18.15 -0.08 -4.20
C GLU A 38 17.99 0.98 -5.31
N LYS A 39 16.97 0.83 -6.18
CA LYS A 39 16.73 1.74 -7.31
C LYS A 39 15.93 2.99 -6.95
N ALA A 40 15.53 3.19 -5.69
CA ALA A 40 14.67 4.30 -5.31
C ALA A 40 15.23 5.67 -5.75
N SER A 41 16.55 5.88 -5.64
CA SER A 41 17.21 7.10 -6.07
C SER A 41 17.09 7.37 -7.58
N GLU A 42 17.08 6.32 -8.43
CA GLU A 42 16.86 6.43 -9.88
C GLU A 42 15.48 7.00 -10.22
N TYR A 43 14.52 6.85 -9.31
CA TYR A 43 13.15 7.35 -9.43
C TYR A 43 12.90 8.65 -8.64
N GLY A 44 13.96 9.29 -8.13
CA GLY A 44 13.90 10.59 -7.48
C GLY A 44 13.46 10.55 -6.01
N TYR A 45 13.52 9.40 -5.35
CA TYR A 45 13.31 9.32 -3.90
C TYR A 45 14.61 9.67 -3.17
N GLU A 46 14.55 10.69 -2.30
CA GLU A 46 15.69 11.12 -1.48
C GLU A 46 15.87 10.25 -0.22
N ASP A 47 14.76 9.75 0.34
CA ASP A 47 14.77 8.86 1.50
C ASP A 47 14.56 7.40 1.09
N ASP A 48 14.92 6.49 1.99
CA ASP A 48 14.77 5.05 1.82
C ASP A 48 13.32 4.64 1.55
N VAL A 49 13.15 3.73 0.59
CA VAL A 49 11.88 3.09 0.29
C VAL A 49 11.99 1.61 0.64
N TYR A 50 11.23 1.16 1.62
CA TYR A 50 11.33 -0.20 2.16
C TYR A 50 10.61 -1.20 1.26
N VAL A 51 11.23 -2.36 1.06
CA VAL A 51 10.61 -3.55 0.46
C VAL A 51 10.07 -4.45 1.57
N ILE A 52 10.82 -4.58 2.67
CA ILE A 52 10.46 -5.44 3.81
C ILE A 52 10.50 -4.63 5.11
N PRO A 53 9.48 -3.79 5.38
CA PRO A 53 9.38 -3.05 6.64
C PRO A 53 9.08 -4.00 7.82
N SER A 54 9.01 -3.49 9.05
CA SER A 54 8.52 -4.27 10.20
C SER A 54 7.01 -4.56 10.09
N TYR A 55 6.26 -3.60 9.54
CA TYR A 55 4.82 -3.69 9.29
C TYR A 55 4.48 -3.15 7.90
N ILE A 56 3.60 -3.86 7.17
CA ILE A 56 3.25 -3.52 5.79
C ILE A 56 2.08 -2.54 5.70
N THR A 57 2.06 -1.82 4.59
CA THR A 57 0.92 -1.00 4.19
C THR A 57 -0.25 -1.85 3.68
N TYR A 58 -1.49 -1.40 3.94
CA TYR A 58 -2.70 -1.96 3.36
C TYR A 58 -3.80 -0.89 3.18
N PRO A 59 -4.67 -0.99 2.15
CA PRO A 59 -5.69 0.03 1.87
C PRO A 59 -6.71 0.14 3.01
N LEU A 60 -7.02 1.37 3.46
CA LEU A 60 -7.98 1.64 4.53
C LEU A 60 -9.39 1.16 4.18
N LYS A 61 -9.78 1.34 2.91
CA LYS A 61 -11.07 0.87 2.38
C LYS A 61 -11.05 -0.63 2.04
N GLY A 62 -9.99 -1.35 2.40
CA GLY A 62 -9.84 -2.78 2.22
C GLY A 62 -9.31 -3.19 0.84
N ASN A 63 -8.55 -4.28 0.84
CA ASN A 63 -7.90 -4.84 -0.36
C ASN A 63 -8.89 -5.11 -1.50
N ARG A 64 -10.09 -5.63 -1.20
CA ARG A 64 -11.08 -5.94 -2.24
C ARG A 64 -11.49 -4.71 -3.04
N ASN A 65 -11.73 -3.58 -2.37
CA ASN A 65 -12.17 -2.35 -3.03
C ASN A 65 -11.06 -1.75 -3.89
N PHE A 66 -9.83 -1.73 -3.37
CA PHE A 66 -8.65 -1.31 -4.14
C PHE A 66 -8.50 -2.17 -5.40
N ARG A 67 -8.48 -3.50 -5.24
CA ARG A 67 -8.37 -4.45 -6.36
C ARG A 67 -9.45 -4.22 -7.40
N ASN A 68 -10.72 -4.19 -7.00
CA ASN A 68 -11.84 -4.01 -7.91
C ASN A 68 -11.71 -2.71 -8.71
N ALA A 69 -11.38 -1.60 -8.05
CA ALA A 69 -11.23 -0.31 -8.71
C ALA A 69 -10.13 -0.30 -9.79
N ILE A 70 -8.99 -0.95 -9.52
CA ILE A 70 -7.90 -1.05 -10.51
C ILE A 70 -8.29 -1.99 -11.66
N HIS A 71 -8.90 -3.14 -11.38
CA HIS A 71 -9.37 -4.06 -12.42
C HIS A 71 -10.44 -3.43 -13.32
N GLU A 72 -11.39 -2.69 -12.75
CA GLU A 72 -12.43 -1.98 -13.50
C GLU A 72 -11.83 -0.91 -14.40
N MET A 73 -10.93 -0.07 -13.87
CA MET A 73 -10.21 0.92 -14.67
C MET A 73 -9.43 0.25 -15.82
N TYR A 74 -8.75 -0.86 -15.57
CA TYR A 74 -7.91 -1.51 -16.58
C TYR A 74 -8.71 -2.16 -17.73
N ARG A 75 -10.01 -2.37 -17.53
CA ARG A 75 -10.94 -2.87 -18.55
C ARG A 75 -11.55 -1.77 -19.41
N THR A 76 -11.26 -0.50 -19.13
CA THR A 76 -11.76 0.63 -19.92
C THR A 76 -11.12 0.70 -21.31
N ASP A 77 -11.72 1.49 -22.22
CA ASP A 77 -11.23 1.64 -23.58
C ASP A 77 -9.80 2.22 -23.65
N VAL A 78 -9.42 3.07 -22.70
CA VAL A 78 -8.07 3.67 -22.62
C VAL A 78 -6.98 2.59 -22.50
N CYS A 79 -7.28 1.50 -21.79
CA CYS A 79 -6.36 0.37 -21.56
C CYS A 79 -6.63 -0.83 -22.48
N LYS A 80 -7.56 -0.73 -23.45
CA LYS A 80 -8.02 -1.86 -24.25
C LYS A 80 -6.94 -2.53 -25.09
N SER A 81 -5.99 -1.77 -25.61
CA SER A 81 -4.86 -2.27 -26.43
C SER A 81 -3.70 -2.86 -25.61
N GLN A 82 -3.72 -2.74 -24.28
CA GLN A 82 -2.66 -3.21 -23.40
C GLN A 82 -2.66 -4.74 -23.24
N PRO A 83 -1.59 -5.37 -22.69
CA PRO A 83 -1.56 -6.80 -22.43
C PRO A 83 -2.72 -7.30 -21.56
N ARG A 84 -3.03 -8.60 -21.63
CA ARG A 84 -4.13 -9.21 -20.85
C ARG A 84 -3.93 -9.03 -19.34
N SER A 85 -2.69 -9.18 -18.88
CA SER A 85 -2.25 -8.97 -17.50
C SER A 85 -1.12 -7.96 -17.49
N ALA A 86 -1.09 -7.07 -16.49
CA ALA A 86 -0.03 -6.09 -16.31
C ALA A 86 0.29 -5.93 -14.83
N THR A 87 1.54 -5.57 -14.55
CA THR A 87 2.06 -5.32 -13.22
C THR A 87 2.63 -3.91 -13.15
N VAL A 88 2.29 -3.20 -12.07
CA VAL A 88 2.90 -1.94 -11.70
C VAL A 88 3.50 -2.05 -10.31
N GLN A 89 4.56 -1.29 -10.08
CA GLN A 89 5.07 -0.95 -8.77
C GLN A 89 4.49 0.39 -8.35
N TYR A 90 4.33 0.61 -7.05
CA TYR A 90 3.89 1.88 -6.51
C TYR A 90 4.48 2.07 -5.12
N VAL A 91 4.74 3.32 -4.77
CA VAL A 91 5.31 3.67 -3.45
C VAL A 91 4.22 4.31 -2.61
N VAL A 92 3.93 3.71 -1.46
CA VAL A 92 3.10 4.32 -0.42
C VAL A 92 4.01 5.14 0.49
N GLY A 93 3.66 6.39 0.73
CA GLY A 93 4.38 7.29 1.61
C GLY A 93 4.11 7.03 3.09
N GLU A 94 4.90 7.67 3.93
CA GLU A 94 4.75 7.66 5.41
C GLU A 94 3.39 8.16 5.89
N ASN A 95 2.72 8.96 5.06
CA ASN A 95 1.38 9.47 5.30
C ASN A 95 0.26 8.55 4.79
N GLY A 96 0.59 7.36 4.27
CA GLY A 96 -0.39 6.42 3.73
C GLY A 96 -0.89 6.70 2.32
N TRP A 97 -0.38 7.74 1.63
CA TRP A 97 -0.78 8.09 0.27
C TRP A 97 0.21 7.55 -0.76
N ILE A 98 -0.28 7.19 -1.94
CA ILE A 98 0.58 6.76 -3.05
C ILE A 98 1.33 7.97 -3.62
N LEU A 99 2.66 7.92 -3.59
CA LEU A 99 3.54 8.97 -4.11
C LEU A 99 3.62 8.90 -5.64
N ASN A 100 4.09 7.77 -6.18
CA ASN A 100 4.18 7.51 -7.62
C ASN A 100 3.88 6.04 -7.96
N VAL A 101 3.60 5.81 -9.24
CA VAL A 101 3.37 4.49 -9.84
C VAL A 101 4.37 4.27 -10.97
N HIS A 102 5.06 3.13 -10.94
CA HIS A 102 6.12 2.74 -11.87
C HIS A 102 5.67 1.52 -12.67
N LYS A 103 5.82 1.54 -13.99
CA LYS A 103 5.45 0.41 -14.84
C LYS A 103 6.51 -0.69 -14.80
N ILE A 104 6.12 -1.93 -14.49
CA ILE A 104 6.95 -3.13 -14.73
C ILE A 104 6.59 -3.71 -16.10
N THR A 105 5.30 -3.88 -16.38
CA THR A 105 4.82 -4.26 -17.71
C THR A 105 4.78 -3.02 -18.60
N ALA A 106 5.18 -3.16 -19.87
CA ALA A 106 5.09 -2.07 -20.84
C ALA A 106 3.63 -1.65 -21.04
N LEU A 107 3.29 -0.45 -20.54
CA LEU A 107 2.00 0.20 -20.71
C LEU A 107 2.21 1.52 -21.47
N ASN A 108 1.24 1.87 -22.31
CA ASN A 108 1.19 3.22 -22.89
C ASN A 108 0.89 4.27 -21.79
N ASP A 109 1.29 5.52 -22.05
CA ASP A 109 1.26 6.56 -21.03
C ASP A 109 -0.17 6.97 -20.66
N ALA A 110 -1.10 6.94 -21.61
CA ALA A 110 -2.50 7.23 -21.37
C ALA A 110 -3.15 6.23 -20.38
N CYS A 111 -2.92 4.93 -20.57
CA CYS A 111 -3.40 3.92 -19.63
C CYS A 111 -2.71 4.08 -18.27
N LEU A 112 -1.38 4.21 -18.23
CA LEU A 112 -0.62 4.39 -16.99
C LEU A 112 -1.12 5.58 -16.17
N SER A 113 -1.40 6.72 -16.82
CA SER A 113 -1.93 7.91 -16.17
C SER A 113 -3.29 7.68 -15.51
N GLU A 114 -4.19 6.91 -16.13
CA GLU A 114 -5.49 6.57 -15.53
C GLU A 114 -5.33 5.56 -14.40
N ILE A 115 -4.38 4.61 -14.51
CA ILE A 115 -4.05 3.71 -13.40
C ILE A 115 -3.56 4.50 -12.21
N GLU A 116 -2.59 5.39 -12.41
CA GLU A 116 -2.00 6.20 -11.37
C GLU A 116 -3.05 7.07 -10.68
N LYS A 117 -3.87 7.77 -11.47
CA LYS A 117 -4.98 8.58 -10.96
C LYS A 117 -5.91 7.76 -10.08
N ARG A 118 -6.33 6.58 -10.54
CA ARG A 118 -7.23 5.71 -9.78
C ARG A 118 -6.56 5.17 -8.51
N MET A 119 -5.29 4.79 -8.57
CA MET A 119 -4.54 4.32 -7.39
C MET A 119 -4.44 5.42 -6.33
N LYS A 120 -4.16 6.67 -6.73
CA LYS A 120 -4.03 7.83 -5.84
C LYS A 120 -5.33 8.24 -5.13
N GLU A 121 -6.49 7.67 -5.49
CA GLU A 121 -7.76 7.84 -4.76
C GLU A 121 -7.82 7.03 -3.45
N PHE A 122 -6.87 6.11 -3.23
CA PHE A 122 -6.85 5.23 -2.06
C PHE A 122 -5.81 5.68 -1.04
N GLU A 123 -6.29 5.76 0.21
CA GLU A 123 -5.46 5.91 1.40
C GLU A 123 -5.15 4.53 1.99
N PHE A 124 -3.96 4.39 2.55
CA PHE A 124 -3.46 3.18 3.15
C PHE A 124 -3.06 3.43 4.61
N PHE A 125 -3.07 2.38 5.43
CA PHE A 125 -2.28 2.41 6.65
C PHE A 125 -0.80 2.51 6.29
N PRO A 126 -0.03 3.43 6.88
CA PRO A 126 1.38 3.56 6.58
C PRO A 126 2.13 2.30 7.02
N ALA A 127 3.18 1.96 6.25
CA ALA A 127 4.13 0.94 6.67
C ALA A 127 5.01 1.50 7.78
N GLU A 128 5.62 0.60 8.56
CA GLU A 128 6.50 1.01 9.66
C GLU A 128 7.73 0.15 9.75
N HIS A 129 8.85 0.76 10.13
CA HIS A 129 10.07 0.07 10.47
C HIS A 129 10.57 0.59 11.81
N ASN A 130 10.80 -0.32 12.77
CA ASN A 130 11.21 0.04 14.14
C ASN A 130 10.29 1.04 14.85
N GLY A 131 8.98 1.01 14.55
CA GLY A 131 7.97 1.86 15.19
C GLY A 131 7.75 3.22 14.52
N GLU A 132 8.56 3.56 13.51
CA GLU A 132 8.43 4.80 12.75
C GLU A 132 7.75 4.54 11.39
N PRO A 133 6.87 5.44 10.93
CA PRO A 133 6.33 5.39 9.57
C PRO A 133 7.44 5.44 8.53
N VAL A 134 7.33 4.63 7.48
CA VAL A 134 8.29 4.59 6.37
C VAL A 134 7.60 4.51 5.02
N LYS A 135 8.30 4.91 3.96
CA LYS A 135 7.86 4.69 2.57
C LYS A 135 8.01 3.20 2.25
N MET A 136 7.04 2.63 1.55
CA MET A 136 7.05 1.21 1.17
C MET A 136 6.80 1.03 -0.33
N LEU A 137 7.64 0.22 -0.96
CA LEU A 137 7.44 -0.27 -2.32
C LEU A 137 6.45 -1.43 -2.31
N MET A 138 5.41 -1.30 -3.11
CA MET A 138 4.40 -2.32 -3.34
C MET A 138 4.36 -2.66 -4.83
N ALA A 139 3.85 -3.85 -5.15
CA ALA A 139 3.55 -4.23 -6.52
C ALA A 139 2.14 -4.80 -6.61
N TYR A 140 1.45 -4.49 -7.70
CA TYR A 140 0.13 -5.04 -7.96
C TYR A 140 0.01 -5.50 -9.41
N THR A 141 -0.46 -6.74 -9.56
CA THR A 141 -0.78 -7.34 -10.86
C THR A 141 -2.29 -7.32 -11.05
N PHE A 142 -2.73 -6.82 -12.20
CA PHE A 142 -4.13 -6.76 -12.59
C PHE A 142 -4.33 -7.33 -13.99
N THR A 143 -5.54 -7.80 -14.25
CA THR A 143 -5.93 -8.48 -15.48
C THR A 143 -7.26 -7.94 -15.99
N LYS A 144 -7.44 -8.05 -17.30
CA LYS A 144 -8.72 -7.80 -17.99
C LYS A 144 -9.77 -8.86 -17.70
N ASP A 145 -9.35 -10.05 -17.27
CA ASP A 145 -10.26 -11.13 -16.90
C ASP A 145 -11.16 -10.71 -15.75
N ARG A 146 -12.45 -11.10 -15.81
CA ARG A 146 -13.37 -10.93 -14.67
C ARG A 146 -12.89 -11.80 -13.50
N ILE A 147 -12.81 -11.18 -12.33
CA ILE A 147 -12.42 -11.79 -11.04
C ILE A 147 -13.65 -11.78 -10.14
#